data_AF-A0A527XEU8-F1
#
_entry.id   AF-A0A527XEU8-F1
#
_cell.length_a   1.000
_cell.length_b   1.000
_cell.length_c   1.000
_cell.angle_alpha   90.00
_cell.angle_beta   90.00
_cell.angle_gamma   90.00
#
_symmetry.space_group_name_H-M   'P 1'
#
loop_
_entity.id
_entity.type
_entity.pdbx_description
1 polymer ?
#
loop_
_entity_poly.entity_id
_entity_poly.type
_entity_poly.pdbx_seq_one_letter_code
_entity_poly.pdbx_strand_id
1 'polypeptide(L)' 'ALSEAFADHGRTGDLERAYLALVWGIPQRPTGTIDAHLGRAADRVRRAVVPEGRDDARHAVTHFSVVERFGVE' A
#
# COMPACT_ATOMS: atom_id res chain seq x y z
N ALA A 1 -7.44 22.84 -7.54
CA ALA A 1 -8.58 21.97 -7.87
C ALA A 1 -8.15 20.52 -8.11
N LEU A 2 -7.82 20.07 -9.34
CA LEU A 2 -7.57 18.64 -9.59
C LEU A 2 -6.19 18.15 -9.09
N SER A 3 -5.15 18.98 -9.21
CA SER A 3 -3.80 18.67 -8.70
C SER A 3 -3.80 18.42 -7.18
N GLU A 4 -4.57 19.21 -6.42
CA GLU A 4 -4.71 19.05 -4.97
C GLU A 4 -5.41 17.74 -4.60
N ALA A 5 -6.45 17.35 -5.35
CA ALA A 5 -7.13 16.07 -5.13
C ALA A 5 -6.20 14.87 -5.32
N PHE A 6 -5.28 14.92 -6.29
CA PHE A 6 -4.28 13.88 -6.49
C PHE A 6 -3.14 13.91 -5.47
N ALA A 7 -2.76 15.11 -4.99
CA ALA A 7 -1.66 15.30 -4.05
C ALA A 7 -1.89 14.58 -2.71
N ASP A 8 -3.14 14.50 -2.26
CA ASP A 8 -3.49 13.82 -1.01
C ASP A 8 -3.73 12.31 -1.16
N HIS A 9 -3.52 11.75 -2.35
CA HIS A 9 -3.47 10.30 -2.54
C HIS A 9 -4.80 9.58 -2.20
N GLY A 10 -5.94 10.29 -2.21
CA GLY A 10 -7.23 9.76 -1.82
C GLY A 10 -7.42 9.61 -0.29
N ARG A 11 -6.56 10.24 0.52
CA ARG A 11 -6.71 10.26 1.98
C ARG A 11 -7.92 11.09 2.42
N THR A 12 -8.23 12.15 1.68
CA THR A 12 -9.42 12.98 1.85
C THR A 12 -10.19 13.12 0.53
N GLY A 13 -11.49 13.35 0.63
CA GLY A 13 -12.39 13.44 -0.53
C GLY A 13 -12.70 12.08 -1.16
N ASP A 14 -13.29 12.10 -2.36
CA ASP A 14 -13.92 10.92 -2.97
C ASP A 14 -13.02 10.18 -3.98
N LEU A 15 -11.72 10.52 -4.04
CA LEU A 15 -10.79 9.90 -4.99
C LEU A 15 -10.36 8.52 -4.49
N GLU A 16 -10.75 7.47 -5.23
CA GLU A 16 -10.27 6.11 -4.99
C GLU A 16 -9.26 5.67 -6.04
N ARG A 17 -8.22 4.94 -5.59
CA ARG A 17 -7.23 4.29 -6.47
C ARG A 17 -7.18 2.81 -6.12
N ALA A 18 -7.48 1.97 -7.10
CA ALA A 18 -7.47 0.52 -6.95
C ALA A 18 -6.63 -0.12 -8.06
N TYR A 19 -5.95 -1.21 -7.72
CA TYR A 19 -5.09 -1.95 -8.62
C TYR A 19 -5.33 -3.45 -8.42
N LEU A 20 -5.24 -4.21 -9.51
CA LEU A 20 -5.17 -5.67 -9.44
C LEU A 20 -3.70 -6.10 -9.35
N ALA A 21 -3.43 -7.08 -8.49
CA ALA A 21 -2.10 -7.66 -8.32
C ALA A 21 -2.20 -9.17 -8.13
N LEU A 22 -1.22 -9.90 -8.69
CA LEU A 22 -0.99 -11.30 -8.37
C LEU A 22 0.09 -11.38 -7.29
N VAL A 23 -0.17 -12.14 -6.23
CA VAL A 23 0.73 -12.30 -5.09
C VAL A 23 1.09 -13.76 -4.88
N TRP A 24 2.23 -14.01 -4.25
CA TRP A 24 2.64 -15.35 -3.88
C TRP A 24 1.92 -15.83 -2.62
N GLY A 25 1.45 -17.08 -2.65
CA GLY A 25 0.62 -17.65 -1.60
C GLY A 25 -0.78 -17.07 -1.58
N ILE A 26 -1.61 -17.56 -0.66
CA ILE A 26 -2.99 -17.11 -0.48
C ILE A 26 -3.06 -16.37 0.86
N PRO A 27 -3.37 -15.05 0.86
CA PRO A 27 -3.64 -14.33 2.10
C PRO A 27 -4.73 -15.04 2.90
N GLN A 28 -4.42 -15.33 4.17
CA GLN A 28 -5.33 -16.08 5.06
C GLN A 28 -6.67 -15.35 5.25
N ARG A 29 -6.64 -14.02 5.30
CA ARG A 29 -7.84 -13.18 5.37
C ARG A 29 -8.18 -12.65 3.96
N PRO A 30 -9.46 -12.73 3.53
CA PRO A 30 -9.87 -12.24 2.22
C PRO A 30 -9.82 -10.72 2.12
N THR A 31 -9.84 -9.99 3.24
CA THR A 31 -9.65 -8.54 3.28
C THR A 31 -8.66 -8.19 4.38
N GLY A 32 -7.99 -7.05 4.22
CA GLY A 32 -7.06 -6.58 5.22
C GLY A 32 -6.50 -5.20 4.94
N THR A 33 -5.73 -4.71 5.89
CA THR A 33 -5.02 -3.43 5.80
C THR A 33 -3.56 -3.68 6.12
N ILE A 34 -2.68 -3.18 5.26
CA ILE A 34 -1.26 -3.08 5.50
C ILE A 34 -1.01 -1.64 5.94
N ASP A 35 -0.66 -1.45 7.21
CA ASP A 35 -0.36 -0.16 7.82
C ASP A 35 1.09 -0.16 8.28
N ALA A 36 1.93 0.60 7.58
CA ALA A 36 3.36 0.65 7.85
C ALA A 36 3.98 1.96 7.40
N HIS A 37 5.04 2.37 8.11
CA HIS A 37 5.88 3.48 7.68
C HIS A 37 6.87 3.00 6.62
N LEU A 38 6.90 3.70 5.48
CA LEU A 38 7.82 3.42 4.38
C LEU A 38 8.89 4.51 4.27
N GLY A 39 10.14 4.09 4.12
CA GLY A 39 11.31 4.94 3.91
C GLY A 39 12.15 4.44 2.73
N ARG A 40 13.27 5.12 2.45
CA ARG A 40 14.26 4.67 1.46
C ARG A 40 15.02 3.47 2.02
N ALA A 41 15.20 2.47 1.16
CA ALA A 41 16.17 1.43 1.44
C ALA A 41 17.61 1.96 1.25
N ALA A 42 18.62 1.14 1.55
CA ALA A 42 20.01 1.47 1.24
C ALA A 42 20.22 1.71 -0.27
N ASP A 43 19.54 0.92 -1.11
CA ASP A 43 19.38 1.21 -2.53
C ASP A 43 18.28 2.26 -2.75
N ARG A 44 18.65 3.41 -3.31
CA ARG A 44 17.77 4.56 -3.54
C ARG A 44 16.55 4.26 -4.43
N VAL A 45 16.64 3.26 -5.30
CA VAL A 45 15.54 2.87 -6.20
C VAL A 45 14.46 2.14 -5.41
N ARG A 46 14.81 1.49 -4.30
CA ARG A 46 13.91 0.65 -3.50
C ARG A 46 13.33 1.42 -2.31
N ARG A 47 12.21 0.91 -1.82
CA ARG A 47 11.56 1.34 -0.57
C ARG A 47 11.62 0.19 0.43
N ALA A 48 11.61 0.53 1.71
CA ALA A 48 11.59 -0.44 2.80
C ALA A 48 10.60 -0.01 3.88
N VAL A 49 10.11 -0.96 4.66
CA VAL A 49 9.45 -0.68 5.93
C VAL A 49 10.49 -0.16 6.91
N VAL A 50 10.19 0.94 7.59
CA VAL A 50 11.11 1.62 8.51
C VAL A 50 10.40 1.98 9.81
N PRO A 51 11.12 2.21 10.92
CA PRO A 51 10.53 2.76 12.12
C PRO A 51 9.93 4.15 11.87
N GLU A 52 8.83 4.49 12.54
CA GLU A 52 8.14 5.78 12.44
C GLU A 52 9.05 6.98 12.69
N GLY A 53 9.96 6.88 13.67
CA GLY A 53 10.87 7.96 14.04
C GLY A 53 12.05 8.20 13.08
N ARG A 54 12.16 7.46 11.98
CA ARG A 54 13.21 7.69 10.98
C ARG A 54 12.88 8.93 10.14
N ASP A 55 13.87 9.78 9.87
CA ASP A 55 13.69 11.09 9.20
C ASP A 55 12.88 11.05 7.88
N ASP A 56 13.04 9.98 7.09
CA ASP A 56 12.36 9.81 5.80
C ASP A 56 11.17 8.85 5.85
N ALA A 57 10.73 8.48 7.05
CA ALA A 57 9.52 7.71 7.25
C ALA A 57 8.31 8.49 6.72
N ARG A 58 7.43 7.78 6.00
CA ARG A 58 6.14 8.29 5.56
C ARG A 58 5.10 7.24 5.90
N HIS A 59 4.05 7.64 6.62
CA HIS A 59 2.93 6.78 6.92
C HIS A 59 2.24 6.35 5.62
N ALA A 60 2.05 5.04 5.46
CA ALA A 60 1.45 4.46 4.26
C ALA A 60 0.46 3.38 4.65
N VAL A 61 -0.73 3.46 4.06
CA VAL A 61 -1.84 2.53 4.30
C VAL A 61 -2.26 1.95 2.96
N THR A 62 -2.45 0.63 2.91
CA THR A 62 -3.02 -0.06 1.75
C THR A 62 -4.07 -1.05 2.22
N HIS A 63 -5.30 -0.84 1.78
CA HIS A 63 -6.36 -1.83 1.95
C HIS A 63 -6.30 -2.82 0.78
N PHE A 64 -6.48 -4.11 1.08
CA PHE A 64 -6.54 -5.15 0.06
C PHE A 64 -7.79 -6.01 0.23
N SER A 65 -8.25 -6.55 -0.89
CA SER A 65 -9.28 -7.57 -0.97
C SER A 65 -8.83 -8.65 -1.95
N VAL A 66 -8.96 -9.91 -1.56
CA VAL A 66 -8.70 -11.08 -2.41
C VAL A 66 -9.91 -11.28 -3.31
N VAL A 67 -9.69 -11.08 -4.61
CA VAL A 67 -10.74 -11.20 -5.63
C VAL A 67 -10.82 -12.61 -6.22
N GLU A 68 -9.70 -13.33 -6.25
CA GLU A 68 -9.59 -14.68 -6.83
C GLU A 68 -8.46 -15.46 -6.15
N ARG A 69 -8.57 -16.79 -6.10
CA ARG A 69 -7.56 -17.71 -5.55
C ARG A 69 -7.16 -18.72 -6.62
N PHE A 70 -5.85 -18.93 -6.78
CA PHE A 70 -5.27 -19.85 -7.76
C PHE A 70 -4.53 -21.00 -7.07
N GLY A 71 -4.44 -22.16 -7.72
CA GLY A 71 -3.67 -23.31 -7.21
C GLY A 71 -4.28 -23.99 -5.98
N VAL A 72 -5.59 -23.86 -5.80
CA VAL A 72 -6.39 -24.58 -4.79
C VAL A 72 -6.93 -25.85 -5.43
N GLU A 73 -6.10 -26.89 -5.49
CA GLU A 73 -6.53 -28.28 -5.71
C GLU A 73 -6.52 -29.05 -4.38
#